data_AF-A0A9N8LFE0-F1
#
_entry.id   AF-A0A9N8LFE0-F1
#
_cell.length_a   1.000
_cell.length_b   1.000
_cell.length_c   1.000
_cell.angle_alpha   90.00
_cell.angle_beta   90.00
_cell.angle_gamma   90.00
#
_symmetry.space_group_name_H-M   'P 1'
#
loop_
_entity.id
_entity.type
_entity.pdbx_description
1 polymer ?
#
loop_
_entity_poly.entity_id
_entity_poly.type
_entity_poly.pdbx_seq_one_letter_code
_entity_poly.pdbx_strand_id
1 'polypeptide(L)'
;MSDATSNPIVYIDIEFDGTPAPRPGAGRILFELYADKVPKTAENFRALCTGEKGMAKAGVPLHFKGSSFHRVIKRFMLQGGDFTNGDGTGGESIYGEKFEDEDLTGKHDKPFLLSMANAGPGTNGSQFFITTVPTPHLDGKHVVFGQVLKGKSVVRRIESIETGPSDRPKVNVTIADCGQIKEGESDGIEGDTSGDKYEDFPEDYTEEGDLEDKPGVALRIATELRTLGNAAFAKQDLFFALEKWQKALRYLDIHPTIDPTVSAQLAKDYNAIRTALQLNSALCALKLTPKPRPVFALHACDAVIERLDSPRAAALQNGSAAGWDSEVPVPSPSAPFAAELAKAYFRRALAKIQLKDDGGADEDLTIALKYAPEDAGIKKEKAAVHTRSEKKKAAQRKAFSKMFSS
;
A
#
# COMPACT_ATOMS: atom_id res chain seq x y z
N MET A 1 10.24 -41.97 18.66
CA MET A 1 9.58 -40.67 18.42
C MET A 1 10.53 -39.91 17.54
N SER A 2 10.23 -39.80 16.24
CA SER A 2 11.09 -39.07 15.29
C SER A 2 11.00 -37.58 15.62
N ASP A 3 12.12 -36.96 15.96
CA ASP A 3 12.26 -35.51 15.95
C ASP A 3 11.91 -35.03 14.54
N ALA A 4 10.69 -34.54 14.35
CA ALA A 4 10.32 -33.82 13.14
C ALA A 4 11.04 -32.48 13.23
N THR A 5 12.20 -32.37 12.58
CA THR A 5 12.92 -31.10 12.43
C THR A 5 11.97 -30.08 11.81
N SER A 6 11.77 -28.94 12.48
CA SER A 6 10.94 -27.84 11.98
C SER A 6 11.46 -27.33 10.64
N ASN A 7 10.55 -26.86 9.78
CA ASN A 7 10.89 -26.24 8.51
C ASN A 7 11.88 -25.07 8.67
N PRO A 8 12.93 -24.97 7.84
CA PRO A 8 13.90 -23.88 7.93
C PRO A 8 13.26 -22.51 7.67
N ILE A 9 13.67 -21.52 8.46
CA ILE A 9 13.33 -20.11 8.22
C ILE A 9 14.56 -19.38 7.66
N VAL A 10 14.37 -18.70 6.54
CA VAL A 10 15.41 -17.89 5.88
C VAL A 10 14.92 -16.48 5.66
N TYR A 11 15.86 -15.56 5.42
CA TYR A 11 15.54 -14.18 5.12
C TYR A 11 16.31 -13.66 3.90
N ILE A 12 15.74 -12.66 3.24
CA ILE A 12 16.44 -11.76 2.32
C ILE A 12 16.14 -10.31 2.73
N ASP A 13 17.18 -9.48 2.76
CA ASP A 13 17.08 -8.03 2.98
C ASP A 13 17.14 -7.31 1.64
N ILE A 14 16.11 -6.51 1.35
CA ILE A 14 15.94 -5.82 0.07
C ILE A 14 16.38 -4.36 0.16
N GLU A 15 17.16 -3.94 -0.83
CA GLU A 15 17.48 -2.55 -1.10
C GLU A 15 16.92 -2.10 -2.45
N PHE A 16 16.53 -0.83 -2.51
CA PHE A 16 16.01 -0.17 -3.71
C PHE A 16 17.01 0.90 -4.14
N ASP A 17 17.59 0.78 -5.34
CA ASP A 17 18.66 1.65 -5.86
C ASP A 17 19.82 1.86 -4.88
N GLY A 18 20.21 0.80 -4.16
CA GLY A 18 21.28 0.86 -3.15
C GLY A 18 20.97 1.77 -1.96
N THR A 19 19.71 2.16 -1.79
CA THR A 19 19.24 2.86 -0.59
C THR A 19 18.93 1.83 0.49
N PRO A 20 19.63 1.85 1.64
CA PRO A 20 19.35 0.96 2.74
C PRO A 20 17.93 1.12 3.26
N ALA A 21 17.41 0.07 3.91
CA ALA A 21 16.16 0.15 4.63
C ALA A 21 16.22 1.26 5.69
N PRO A 22 15.11 1.99 5.96
CA PRO A 22 15.10 3.13 6.89
C PRO A 22 15.40 2.75 8.34
N ARG A 23 15.40 1.44 8.65
CA ARG A 23 15.65 0.85 9.96
C ARG A 23 15.97 -0.65 9.79
N PRO A 24 16.66 -1.29 10.76
CA PRO A 24 17.01 -2.70 10.69
C PRO A 24 15.80 -3.60 10.38
N GLY A 25 15.96 -4.46 9.38
CA GLY A 25 14.93 -5.42 8.95
C GLY A 25 13.70 -4.83 8.24
N ALA A 26 13.59 -3.51 8.02
CA ALA A 26 12.43 -2.94 7.31
C ALA A 26 12.38 -3.29 5.81
N GLY A 27 13.49 -3.76 5.24
CA GLY A 27 13.55 -4.34 3.90
C GLY A 27 13.49 -5.87 3.90
N ARG A 28 13.28 -6.51 5.05
CA ARG A 28 13.42 -7.97 5.20
C ARG A 28 12.16 -8.71 4.76
N ILE A 29 12.36 -9.79 4.00
CA ILE A 29 11.34 -10.79 3.72
C ILE A 29 11.78 -12.10 4.37
N LEU A 30 10.93 -12.67 5.22
CA LEU A 30 11.14 -13.97 5.85
C LEU A 30 10.37 -15.04 5.10
N PHE A 31 11.01 -16.19 4.87
CA PHE A 31 10.39 -17.35 4.25
C PHE A 31 10.45 -18.56 5.17
N GLU A 32 9.35 -19.31 5.20
CA GLU A 32 9.34 -20.71 5.58
C GLU A 32 9.65 -21.55 4.34
N LEU A 33 10.57 -22.52 4.47
CA LEU A 33 10.87 -23.49 3.41
C LEU A 33 10.27 -24.85 3.77
N TYR A 34 9.51 -25.45 2.86
CA TYR A 34 8.81 -26.72 3.06
C TYR A 34 9.75 -27.93 2.95
N ALA A 35 10.77 -28.00 3.80
CA ALA A 35 11.76 -29.08 3.81
C ALA A 35 11.14 -30.45 4.16
N ASP A 36 9.98 -30.45 4.83
CA ASP A 36 9.16 -31.63 5.08
C ASP A 36 8.55 -32.25 3.81
N LYS A 37 8.37 -31.45 2.74
CA LYS A 37 7.76 -31.88 1.46
C LYS A 37 8.77 -31.96 0.32
N VAL A 38 9.62 -30.95 0.21
CA VAL A 38 10.61 -30.78 -0.87
C VAL A 38 12.00 -30.52 -0.31
N PRO A 39 12.60 -31.51 0.38
CA PRO A 39 13.87 -31.34 1.10
C PRO A 39 15.04 -30.89 0.21
N LYS A 40 15.15 -31.38 -1.03
CA LYS A 40 16.22 -30.93 -1.95
C LYS A 40 16.02 -29.50 -2.39
N THR A 41 14.78 -29.14 -2.74
CA THR A 41 14.45 -27.79 -3.20
C THR A 41 14.64 -26.76 -2.07
N ALA A 42 14.19 -27.11 -0.86
CA ALA A 42 14.37 -26.30 0.35
C ALA A 42 15.86 -26.14 0.72
N GLU A 43 16.65 -27.23 0.72
CA GLU A 43 18.08 -27.18 1.04
C GLU A 43 18.87 -26.35 0.01
N ASN A 44 18.53 -26.44 -1.28
CA ASN A 44 19.12 -25.58 -2.31
C ASN A 44 18.92 -24.10 -1.99
N PHE A 45 17.68 -23.67 -1.74
CA PHE A 45 17.40 -22.27 -1.44
C PHE A 45 18.04 -21.82 -0.12
N ARG A 46 17.96 -22.64 0.92
CA ARG A 46 18.57 -22.34 2.23
C ARG A 46 20.08 -22.13 2.13
N ALA A 47 20.78 -23.03 1.45
CA ALA A 47 22.22 -22.95 1.27
C ALA A 47 22.64 -21.76 0.39
N LEU A 48 21.82 -21.40 -0.61
CA LEU A 48 22.02 -20.18 -1.41
C LEU A 48 21.71 -18.90 -0.62
N CYS A 49 20.88 -18.94 0.43
CA CYS A 49 20.74 -17.84 1.37
C CYS A 49 21.96 -17.69 2.28
N THR A 50 22.58 -18.78 2.72
CA THR A 50 23.74 -18.72 3.65
C THR A 50 25.08 -18.55 2.94
N GLY A 51 25.18 -18.93 1.66
CA GLY A 51 26.43 -18.92 0.91
C GLY A 51 27.43 -20.01 1.32
N GLU A 52 27.00 -21.01 2.09
CA GLU A 52 27.90 -21.98 2.73
C GLU A 52 28.53 -23.01 1.76
N LYS A 53 28.02 -23.12 0.53
CA LYS A 53 28.45 -24.13 -0.45
C LYS A 53 29.60 -23.67 -1.36
N GLY A 54 30.20 -22.51 -1.08
CA GLY A 54 31.39 -22.05 -1.78
C GLY A 54 31.08 -21.36 -3.11
N MET A 55 31.75 -21.80 -4.19
CA MET A 55 31.72 -21.14 -5.49
C MET A 55 30.97 -21.98 -6.55
N ALA A 56 30.21 -21.30 -7.39
CA ALA A 56 29.61 -21.84 -8.60
C ALA A 56 30.68 -22.06 -9.68
N LYS A 57 30.37 -22.82 -10.73
CA LYS A 57 31.30 -23.07 -11.85
C LYS A 57 31.70 -21.79 -12.58
N ALA A 58 30.83 -20.80 -12.60
CA ALA A 58 31.08 -19.47 -13.17
C ALA A 58 32.09 -18.62 -12.34
N GLY A 59 32.61 -19.14 -11.23
CA GLY A 59 33.60 -18.45 -10.39
C GLY A 59 33.01 -17.40 -9.46
N VAL A 60 31.68 -17.37 -9.31
CA VAL A 60 30.95 -16.51 -8.37
C VAL A 60 30.46 -17.34 -7.18
N PRO A 61 30.25 -16.75 -5.98
CA PRO A 61 29.71 -17.49 -4.84
C PRO A 61 28.33 -18.10 -5.12
N LEU A 62 28.07 -19.30 -4.61
CA LEU A 62 26.74 -19.90 -4.54
C LEU A 62 25.91 -19.18 -3.46
N HIS A 63 25.54 -17.92 -3.72
CA HIS A 63 24.96 -17.02 -2.72
C HIS A 63 24.03 -15.99 -3.37
N PHE A 64 22.84 -15.77 -2.80
CA PHE A 64 21.91 -14.75 -3.28
C PHE A 64 22.32 -13.32 -2.96
N LYS A 65 23.20 -13.09 -1.98
CA LYS A 65 23.68 -11.76 -1.62
C LYS A 65 24.30 -11.06 -2.82
N GLY A 66 23.79 -9.86 -3.13
CA GLY A 66 24.16 -9.04 -4.29
C GLY A 66 23.40 -9.36 -5.57
N SER A 67 22.64 -10.46 -5.63
CA SER A 67 21.74 -10.73 -6.76
C SER A 67 20.50 -9.84 -6.72
N SER A 68 19.72 -9.81 -7.81
CA SER A 68 18.58 -8.89 -7.96
C SER A 68 17.31 -9.60 -8.45
N PHE A 69 16.18 -8.93 -8.22
CA PHE A 69 14.93 -9.24 -8.91
C PHE A 69 15.00 -8.66 -10.32
N HIS A 70 15.30 -9.52 -11.29
CA HIS A 70 15.54 -9.12 -12.68
C HIS A 70 14.24 -9.06 -13.50
N ARG A 71 13.14 -9.63 -13.00
CA ARG A 71 11.84 -9.64 -13.68
C ARG A 71 10.68 -9.51 -12.67
N VAL A 72 9.84 -8.49 -12.84
CA VAL A 72 8.70 -8.21 -11.97
C VAL A 72 7.46 -7.99 -12.81
N ILE A 73 6.41 -8.77 -12.57
CA ILE A 73 5.14 -8.63 -13.27
C ILE A 73 4.05 -8.39 -12.23
N LYS A 74 3.48 -7.18 -12.27
CA LYS A 74 2.40 -6.76 -11.37
C LYS A 74 1.19 -7.69 -11.53
N ARG A 75 0.59 -8.10 -10.42
CA ARG A 75 -0.50 -9.09 -10.35
C ARG A 75 -0.13 -10.44 -10.96
N PHE A 76 1.12 -10.85 -10.77
CA PHE A 76 1.58 -12.16 -11.17
C PHE A 76 2.67 -12.67 -10.21
N MET A 77 3.91 -12.22 -10.39
CA MET A 77 5.06 -12.71 -9.61
C MET A 77 6.28 -11.80 -9.69
N LEU A 78 7.21 -12.00 -8.75
CA LEU A 78 8.53 -11.36 -8.69
C LEU A 78 9.60 -12.44 -8.82
N GLN A 79 10.47 -12.36 -9.82
CA GLN A 79 11.48 -13.37 -10.11
C GLN A 79 12.89 -12.83 -9.88
N GLY A 80 13.70 -13.64 -9.19
CA GLY A 80 15.08 -13.35 -8.82
C GLY A 80 15.95 -14.61 -8.80
N GLY A 81 17.11 -14.53 -8.17
CA GLY A 81 17.99 -15.69 -7.95
C GLY A 81 18.97 -16.00 -9.08
N ASP A 82 19.07 -15.15 -10.10
CA ASP A 82 20.18 -15.18 -11.06
C ASP A 82 21.37 -14.39 -10.50
N PHE A 83 22.25 -15.08 -9.78
CA PHE A 83 23.47 -14.49 -9.20
C PHE A 83 24.68 -14.55 -10.13
N THR A 84 24.56 -15.16 -11.32
CA THR A 84 25.68 -15.27 -12.28
C THR A 84 25.63 -14.16 -13.33
N ASN A 85 24.46 -13.95 -13.94
CA ASN A 85 24.29 -12.98 -15.04
C ASN A 85 23.39 -11.80 -14.64
N GLY A 86 22.49 -11.99 -13.68
CA GLY A 86 21.60 -10.94 -13.17
C GLY A 86 20.53 -10.47 -14.17
N ASP A 87 20.21 -11.29 -15.17
CA ASP A 87 19.26 -10.97 -16.24
C ASP A 87 18.25 -12.08 -16.55
N GLY A 88 18.32 -13.20 -15.84
CA GLY A 88 17.43 -14.35 -15.99
C GLY A 88 17.98 -15.45 -16.90
N THR A 89 19.15 -15.26 -17.51
CA THR A 89 19.80 -16.28 -18.36
C THR A 89 20.73 -17.20 -17.57
N GLY A 90 21.03 -16.87 -16.31
CA GLY A 90 22.01 -17.57 -15.48
C GLY A 90 21.43 -18.34 -14.30
N GLY A 91 22.28 -18.51 -13.28
CA GLY A 91 21.98 -19.24 -12.05
C GLY A 91 22.46 -20.69 -12.04
N GLU A 92 22.83 -21.18 -10.87
CA GLU A 92 23.34 -22.54 -10.64
C GLU A 92 22.83 -23.06 -9.28
N SER A 93 22.45 -24.33 -9.20
CA SER A 93 22.05 -24.95 -7.93
C SER A 93 23.26 -25.40 -7.12
N ILE A 94 23.06 -25.69 -5.84
CA ILE A 94 24.12 -26.28 -5.00
C ILE A 94 24.50 -27.72 -5.42
N TYR A 95 23.73 -28.33 -6.31
CA TYR A 95 23.94 -29.69 -6.84
C TYR A 95 24.58 -29.70 -8.23
N GLY A 96 24.91 -28.53 -8.78
CA GLY A 96 25.38 -28.32 -10.15
C GLY A 96 24.44 -27.42 -10.94
N GLU A 97 24.57 -27.42 -12.27
CA GLU A 97 23.86 -26.47 -13.14
C GLU A 97 22.34 -26.53 -12.98
N LYS A 98 21.78 -27.74 -12.92
CA LYS A 98 20.34 -28.00 -12.79
C LYS A 98 20.06 -29.22 -11.90
N PHE A 99 18.85 -29.29 -11.33
CA PHE A 99 18.32 -30.46 -10.62
C PHE A 99 16.83 -30.71 -10.95
N GLU A 100 16.37 -31.90 -10.61
CA GLU A 100 15.03 -32.43 -10.91
C GLU A 100 13.88 -31.69 -10.19
N ASP A 101 12.65 -31.88 -10.68
CA ASP A 101 11.43 -31.46 -9.97
C ASP A 101 11.11 -32.47 -8.86
N GLU A 102 10.96 -32.02 -7.62
CA GLU A 102 10.78 -32.90 -6.45
C GLU A 102 9.30 -33.19 -6.15
N ASP A 103 8.44 -32.17 -6.15
CA ASP A 103 6.99 -32.29 -5.99
C ASP A 103 6.27 -31.18 -6.78
N LEU A 104 5.39 -31.59 -7.69
CA LEU A 104 4.60 -30.69 -8.55
C LEU A 104 3.11 -30.65 -8.17
N THR A 105 2.73 -31.30 -7.06
CA THR A 105 1.35 -31.30 -6.54
C THR A 105 0.98 -30.01 -5.81
N GLY A 106 1.98 -29.28 -5.32
CA GLY A 106 1.83 -27.96 -4.71
C GLY A 106 1.09 -26.98 -5.63
N LYS A 107 0.06 -26.33 -5.08
CA LYS A 107 -0.81 -25.41 -5.80
C LYS A 107 -0.35 -23.98 -5.61
N HIS A 108 -0.41 -23.20 -6.69
CA HIS A 108 -0.19 -21.76 -6.64
C HIS A 108 -1.52 -21.04 -6.40
N ASP A 109 -2.15 -21.32 -5.27
CA ASP A 109 -3.54 -20.95 -4.96
C ASP A 109 -3.69 -19.65 -4.15
N LYS A 110 -2.59 -19.08 -3.68
CA LYS A 110 -2.56 -17.86 -2.87
C LYS A 110 -1.31 -17.02 -3.18
N PRO A 111 -1.32 -15.70 -2.88
CA PRO A 111 -0.12 -14.89 -2.94
C PRO A 111 0.94 -15.36 -1.94
N PHE A 112 2.17 -14.88 -2.15
CA PHE A 112 3.33 -15.08 -1.28
C PHE A 112 3.86 -16.50 -1.17
N LEU A 113 3.48 -17.39 -2.09
CA LEU A 113 4.17 -18.66 -2.29
C LEU A 113 5.51 -18.45 -2.98
N LEU A 114 6.51 -19.19 -2.52
CA LEU A 114 7.86 -19.25 -3.08
C LEU A 114 7.97 -20.51 -3.95
N SER A 115 8.39 -20.35 -5.20
CA SER A 115 8.37 -21.42 -6.21
C SER A 115 9.54 -21.31 -7.19
N MET A 116 9.99 -22.45 -7.73
CA MET A 116 11.17 -22.52 -8.60
C MET A 116 10.89 -21.99 -10.00
N ALA A 117 11.76 -21.11 -10.51
CA ALA A 117 11.77 -20.81 -11.94
C ALA A 117 12.56 -21.90 -12.69
N ASN A 118 12.07 -22.29 -13.87
CA ASN A 118 12.70 -23.31 -14.71
C ASN A 118 12.49 -23.01 -16.21
N ALA A 119 13.18 -23.75 -17.06
CA ALA A 119 13.09 -23.70 -18.53
C ALA A 119 12.46 -24.99 -19.10
N GLY A 120 11.60 -25.64 -18.32
CA GLY A 120 11.01 -26.95 -18.61
C GLY A 120 11.31 -28.00 -17.53
N PRO A 121 10.78 -29.23 -17.67
CA PRO A 121 10.91 -30.27 -16.64
C PRO A 121 12.36 -30.55 -16.25
N GLY A 122 12.62 -30.63 -14.94
CA GLY A 122 13.92 -30.98 -14.37
C GLY A 122 15.04 -29.97 -14.62
N THR A 123 14.70 -28.68 -14.79
CA THR A 123 15.67 -27.61 -15.04
C THR A 123 15.70 -26.57 -13.91
N ASN A 124 15.52 -27.02 -12.67
CA ASN A 124 15.61 -26.14 -11.49
C ASN A 124 17.07 -25.74 -11.27
N GLY A 125 17.34 -24.44 -11.07
CA GLY A 125 18.67 -23.91 -10.77
C GLY A 125 18.67 -23.15 -9.45
N SER A 126 19.00 -21.86 -9.48
CA SER A 126 18.87 -20.95 -8.34
C SER A 126 17.73 -19.95 -8.46
N GLN A 127 17.19 -19.77 -9.67
CA GLN A 127 16.14 -18.78 -9.89
C GLN A 127 14.82 -19.23 -9.24
N PHE A 128 14.14 -18.27 -8.64
CA PHE A 128 12.88 -18.45 -7.93
C PHE A 128 11.93 -17.31 -8.26
N PHE A 129 10.66 -17.51 -7.96
CA PHE A 129 9.69 -16.43 -7.93
C PHE A 129 8.82 -16.44 -6.68
N ILE A 130 8.35 -15.26 -6.30
CA ILE A 130 7.36 -15.03 -5.25
C ILE A 130 6.06 -14.65 -5.95
N THR A 131 4.99 -15.41 -5.73
CA THR A 131 3.67 -15.08 -6.25
C THR A 131 3.08 -13.86 -5.56
N THR A 132 2.32 -13.04 -6.28
CA THR A 132 1.60 -11.87 -5.70
C THR A 132 0.08 -11.99 -5.82
N VAL A 133 -0.39 -13.02 -6.50
CA VAL A 133 -1.78 -13.45 -6.67
C VAL A 133 -1.79 -14.97 -6.85
N PRO A 134 -2.95 -15.65 -6.81
CA PRO A 134 -3.06 -17.05 -7.26
C PRO A 134 -2.65 -17.21 -8.74
N THR A 135 -1.83 -18.20 -9.05
CA THR A 135 -1.28 -18.48 -10.39
C THR A 135 -1.46 -19.94 -10.82
N PRO A 136 -2.69 -20.47 -10.88
CA PRO A 136 -2.96 -21.90 -11.12
C PRO A 136 -2.45 -22.43 -12.47
N HIS A 137 -2.15 -21.56 -13.43
CA HIS A 137 -1.56 -21.94 -14.71
C HIS A 137 -0.09 -22.42 -14.60
N LEU A 138 0.54 -22.21 -13.44
CA LEU A 138 1.88 -22.69 -13.08
C LEU A 138 1.86 -24.05 -12.36
N ASP A 139 0.70 -24.53 -11.94
CA ASP A 139 0.55 -25.83 -11.30
C ASP A 139 1.05 -26.96 -12.20
N GLY A 140 1.69 -27.96 -11.59
CA GLY A 140 2.24 -29.09 -12.33
C GLY A 140 3.49 -28.76 -13.15
N LYS A 141 3.99 -27.52 -13.09
CA LYS A 141 5.15 -27.05 -13.88
C LYS A 141 6.28 -26.46 -13.04
N HIS A 142 5.95 -25.88 -11.88
CA HIS A 142 6.91 -25.25 -10.98
C HIS A 142 6.75 -25.81 -9.57
N VAL A 143 7.86 -26.13 -8.92
CA VAL A 143 7.89 -26.69 -7.57
C VAL A 143 7.63 -25.57 -6.56
N VAL A 144 6.49 -25.63 -5.86
CA VAL A 144 6.21 -24.75 -4.71
C VAL A 144 6.98 -25.28 -3.50
N PHE A 145 7.87 -24.46 -2.93
CA PHE A 145 8.79 -24.92 -1.89
C PHE A 145 8.85 -24.04 -0.64
N GLY A 146 8.01 -23.01 -0.55
CA GLY A 146 7.92 -22.20 0.65
C GLY A 146 6.85 -21.13 0.58
N GLN A 147 6.83 -20.27 1.59
CA GLN A 147 5.96 -19.09 1.64
C GLN A 147 6.60 -17.96 2.45
N VAL A 148 6.17 -16.72 2.16
CA VAL A 148 6.54 -15.55 2.99
C VAL A 148 5.79 -15.61 4.32
N LEU A 149 6.53 -15.48 5.42
CA LEU A 149 6.00 -15.33 6.77
C LEU A 149 5.87 -13.86 7.18
N LYS A 150 6.89 -13.04 6.88
CA LYS A 150 6.93 -11.61 7.19
C LYS A 150 7.54 -10.83 6.03
N GLY A 151 7.24 -9.53 5.95
CA GLY A 151 7.73 -8.66 4.87
C GLY A 151 6.86 -8.67 3.61
N LYS A 152 5.58 -9.02 3.72
CA LYS A 152 4.63 -8.96 2.60
C LYS A 152 4.54 -7.55 2.00
N SER A 153 4.63 -6.50 2.83
CA SER A 153 4.70 -5.11 2.34
C SER A 153 5.93 -4.83 1.47
N VAL A 154 7.07 -5.49 1.74
CA VAL A 154 8.27 -5.40 0.90
C VAL A 154 8.01 -6.08 -0.45
N VAL A 155 7.38 -7.27 -0.46
CA VAL A 155 6.94 -7.96 -1.68
C VAL A 155 6.01 -7.06 -2.50
N ARG A 156 4.98 -6.49 -1.87
CA ARG A 156 4.04 -5.56 -2.52
C ARG A 156 4.73 -4.29 -3.03
N ARG A 157 5.74 -3.79 -2.33
CA ARG A 157 6.55 -2.65 -2.77
C ARG A 157 7.33 -3.00 -4.03
N ILE A 158 7.99 -4.16 -4.08
CA ILE A 158 8.68 -4.63 -5.29
C ILE A 158 7.69 -4.77 -6.45
N GLU A 159 6.52 -5.38 -6.21
CA GLU A 159 5.44 -5.54 -7.21
C GLU A 159 4.96 -4.20 -7.80
N SER A 160 4.97 -3.13 -7.01
CA SER A 160 4.49 -1.81 -7.41
C SER A 160 5.46 -1.01 -8.29
N ILE A 161 6.71 -1.47 -8.44
CA ILE A 161 7.73 -0.78 -9.21
C ILE A 161 7.37 -0.79 -10.70
N GLU A 162 7.54 0.36 -11.35
CA GLU A 162 7.38 0.46 -12.80
C GLU A 162 8.45 -0.37 -13.51
N THR A 163 8.06 -1.14 -14.52
CA THR A 163 8.95 -2.01 -15.27
C THR A 163 9.22 -1.46 -16.67
N GLY A 164 10.39 -1.81 -17.21
CA GLY A 164 10.82 -1.52 -18.57
C GLY A 164 10.68 -2.74 -19.49
N PRO A 165 11.44 -2.78 -20.61
CA PRO A 165 11.50 -3.95 -21.49
C PRO A 165 11.84 -5.23 -20.71
N SER A 166 11.26 -6.36 -21.15
CA SER A 166 11.41 -7.68 -20.52
C SER A 166 10.97 -7.74 -19.05
N ASP A 167 10.04 -6.88 -18.66
CA ASP A 167 9.51 -6.78 -17.29
C ASP A 167 10.59 -6.46 -16.23
N ARG A 168 11.72 -5.87 -16.63
CA ARG A 168 12.80 -5.51 -15.71
C ARG A 168 12.39 -4.28 -14.89
N PRO A 169 12.51 -4.30 -13.54
CA PRO A 169 12.26 -3.13 -12.70
C PRO A 169 13.10 -1.91 -13.14
N LYS A 170 12.50 -0.71 -13.19
CA LYS A 170 13.23 0.54 -13.45
C LYS A 170 14.11 0.98 -12.28
N VAL A 171 13.75 0.55 -11.07
CA VAL A 171 14.52 0.70 -9.84
C VAL A 171 15.26 -0.60 -9.61
N ASN A 172 16.54 -0.55 -9.28
CA ASN A 172 17.30 -1.76 -8.98
C ASN A 172 16.83 -2.35 -7.64
N VAL A 173 16.38 -3.61 -7.64
CA VAL A 173 15.89 -4.32 -6.46
C VAL A 173 16.89 -5.42 -6.11
N THR A 174 17.77 -5.12 -5.16
CA THR A 174 18.90 -5.98 -4.81
C THR A 174 18.64 -6.72 -3.51
N ILE A 175 19.04 -7.99 -3.44
CA ILE A 175 19.17 -8.74 -2.19
C ILE A 175 20.48 -8.30 -1.54
N ALA A 176 20.41 -7.33 -0.63
CA ALA A 176 21.59 -6.73 0.00
C ALA A 176 22.23 -7.67 1.04
N ASP A 177 21.42 -8.48 1.71
CA ASP A 177 21.87 -9.55 2.61
C ASP A 177 20.86 -10.69 2.62
N CYS A 178 21.29 -11.88 3.01
CA CYS A 178 20.41 -13.03 3.18
C CYS A 178 21.05 -14.05 4.12
N GLY A 179 20.24 -14.95 4.67
CA GLY A 179 20.71 -15.97 5.59
C GLY A 179 19.60 -16.84 6.15
N GLN A 180 19.96 -17.67 7.11
CA GLN A 180 19.05 -18.53 7.85
C GLN A 180 18.87 -17.99 9.27
N ILE A 181 17.63 -18.00 9.77
CA ILE A 181 17.30 -17.70 11.16
C ILE A 181 17.26 -19.04 11.91
N LYS A 182 18.09 -19.18 12.95
CA LYS A 182 18.06 -20.39 13.78
C LYS A 182 16.92 -20.33 14.79
N GLU A 183 16.52 -21.50 15.27
CA GLU A 183 15.51 -21.59 16.32
C GLU A 183 15.94 -20.77 17.55
N GLY A 184 15.04 -19.92 18.04
CA GLY A 184 15.29 -19.01 19.17
C GLY A 184 16.01 -17.71 18.82
N GLU A 185 16.50 -17.53 17.58
CA GLU A 185 17.05 -16.26 17.12
C GLU A 185 15.93 -15.26 16.77
N SER A 186 16.22 -13.97 16.96
CA SER A 186 15.34 -12.89 16.51
C SER A 186 15.26 -12.87 14.98
N ASP A 187 14.10 -12.52 14.44
CA ASP A 187 13.95 -12.29 13.00
C ASP A 187 14.68 -11.03 12.49
N GLY A 188 15.23 -10.21 13.40
CA GLY A 188 15.94 -8.98 13.08
C GLY A 188 15.04 -7.89 12.48
N ILE A 189 13.73 -8.10 12.43
CA ILE A 189 12.76 -7.09 12.04
C ILE A 189 12.44 -6.30 13.30
N GLU A 190 13.08 -5.15 13.45
CA GLU A 190 12.66 -4.23 14.49
C GLU A 190 11.19 -3.84 14.22
N GLY A 191 10.38 -3.64 15.25
CA GLY A 191 9.07 -3.02 15.06
C GLY A 191 9.27 -1.59 14.56
N ASP A 192 8.38 -1.08 13.70
CA ASP A 192 8.32 0.38 13.61
C ASP A 192 7.91 0.90 15.01
N THR A 193 8.39 2.06 15.45
CA THR A 193 8.05 2.58 16.79
C THR A 193 6.57 2.97 16.91
N SER A 194 5.75 2.59 15.92
CA SER A 194 4.35 2.95 15.83
C SER A 194 3.43 1.98 16.53
N GLY A 195 3.83 0.72 16.71
CA GLY A 195 2.94 -0.32 17.24
C GLY A 195 1.83 -0.75 16.27
N ASP A 196 1.94 -0.44 14.98
CA ASP A 196 1.08 -0.99 13.95
C ASP A 196 1.44 -2.45 13.69
N LYS A 197 0.49 -3.34 13.99
CA LYS A 197 0.62 -4.80 13.84
C LYS A 197 -0.09 -5.36 12.60
N TYR A 198 -0.76 -4.51 11.83
CA TYR A 198 -1.63 -4.94 10.74
C TYR A 198 -0.84 -5.04 9.44
N GLU A 199 -1.26 -5.90 8.51
CA GLU A 199 -0.68 -5.93 7.16
C GLU A 199 -1.08 -4.67 6.38
N ASP A 200 -0.23 -4.19 5.49
CA ASP A 200 -0.48 -2.94 4.74
C ASP A 200 -1.68 -3.03 3.81
N PHE A 201 -1.98 -4.23 3.33
CA PHE A 201 -3.10 -4.57 2.48
C PHE A 201 -4.02 -5.53 3.24
N PRO A 202 -5.31 -5.21 3.40
CA PRO A 202 -6.22 -6.03 4.19
C PRO A 202 -6.39 -7.46 3.68
N GLU A 203 -6.33 -7.67 2.37
CA GLU A 203 -6.38 -8.99 1.73
C GLU A 203 -5.21 -9.90 2.12
N ASP A 204 -4.11 -9.31 2.61
CA ASP A 204 -2.93 -10.04 3.06
C ASP A 204 -2.98 -10.35 4.58
N TYR A 205 -3.95 -9.76 5.31
CA TYR A 205 -4.16 -9.94 6.75
C TYR A 205 -5.02 -11.17 7.05
N THR A 206 -4.37 -12.26 7.47
CA THR A 206 -5.02 -13.57 7.66
C THR A 206 -5.15 -13.99 9.13
N GLU A 207 -4.56 -13.25 10.07
CA GLU A 207 -4.55 -13.61 11.50
C GLU A 207 -5.96 -13.70 12.11
N GLU A 208 -6.89 -12.89 11.62
CA GLU A 208 -8.29 -12.92 12.05
C GLU A 208 -9.21 -13.51 10.98
N GLY A 209 -8.66 -14.33 10.07
CA GLY A 209 -9.37 -14.95 8.95
C GLY A 209 -9.79 -13.97 7.86
N ASP A 210 -10.66 -14.41 6.97
CA ASP A 210 -11.18 -13.56 5.89
C ASP A 210 -11.97 -12.37 6.44
N LEU A 211 -11.60 -11.18 6.01
CA LEU A 211 -12.21 -9.93 6.43
C LEU A 211 -13.47 -9.59 5.63
N GLU A 212 -13.73 -10.25 4.49
CA GLU A 212 -14.90 -10.00 3.62
C GLU A 212 -16.23 -10.15 4.36
N ASP A 213 -16.32 -11.00 5.38
CA ASP A 213 -17.52 -11.20 6.20
C ASP A 213 -17.41 -10.57 7.60
N LYS A 214 -16.38 -9.76 7.87
CA LYS A 214 -16.05 -9.26 9.21
C LYS A 214 -15.92 -7.74 9.28
N PRO A 215 -16.99 -6.98 9.00
CA PRO A 215 -16.95 -5.51 9.04
C PRO A 215 -16.57 -4.97 10.42
N GLY A 216 -16.95 -5.65 11.51
CA GLY A 216 -16.56 -5.26 12.87
C GLY A 216 -15.05 -5.30 13.12
N VAL A 217 -14.35 -6.29 12.55
CA VAL A 217 -12.89 -6.40 12.64
C VAL A 217 -12.24 -5.27 11.84
N ALA A 218 -12.66 -5.08 10.59
CA ALA A 218 -12.18 -3.99 9.74
C ALA A 218 -12.36 -2.60 10.39
N LEU A 219 -13.50 -2.35 11.03
CA LEU A 219 -13.77 -1.10 11.76
C LEU A 219 -12.80 -0.92 12.94
N ARG A 220 -12.57 -1.97 13.73
CA ARG A 220 -11.65 -1.94 14.87
C ARG A 220 -10.24 -1.62 14.41
N ILE A 221 -9.75 -2.33 13.40
CA ILE A 221 -8.42 -2.12 12.80
C ILE A 221 -8.28 -0.67 12.29
N ALA A 222 -9.24 -0.18 11.52
CA ALA A 222 -9.22 1.19 11.02
C ALA A 222 -9.24 2.23 12.16
N THR A 223 -9.91 1.94 13.26
CA THR A 223 -9.96 2.81 14.46
C THR A 223 -8.62 2.85 15.19
N GLU A 224 -7.95 1.70 15.34
CA GLU A 224 -6.61 1.61 15.92
C GLU A 224 -5.59 2.35 15.03
N LEU A 225 -5.59 2.10 13.73
CA LEU A 225 -4.74 2.79 12.75
C LEU A 225 -4.99 4.30 12.73
N ARG A 226 -6.24 4.75 12.86
CA ARG A 226 -6.59 6.17 13.00
C ARG A 226 -5.89 6.78 14.21
N THR A 227 -5.87 6.06 15.33
CA THR A 227 -5.24 6.50 16.58
C THR A 227 -3.73 6.67 16.41
N LEU A 228 -3.08 5.72 15.74
CA LEU A 228 -1.66 5.82 15.38
C LEU A 228 -1.39 7.03 14.47
N GLY A 229 -2.19 7.21 13.43
CA GLY A 229 -2.06 8.36 12.52
C GLY A 229 -2.27 9.70 13.23
N ASN A 230 -3.22 9.78 14.18
CA ASN A 230 -3.44 10.97 14.99
C ASN A 230 -2.23 11.29 15.88
N ALA A 231 -1.64 10.27 16.52
CA ALA A 231 -0.44 10.43 17.35
C ALA A 231 0.76 10.92 16.52
N ALA A 232 0.92 10.39 15.30
CA ALA A 232 1.94 10.80 14.36
C ALA A 232 1.76 12.26 13.90
N PHE A 233 0.52 12.62 13.54
CA PHE A 233 0.18 13.98 13.11
C PHE A 233 0.45 15.00 14.22
N ALA A 234 0.14 14.67 15.48
CA ALA A 234 0.45 15.51 16.63
C ALA A 234 1.96 15.79 16.77
N LYS A 235 2.80 14.80 16.41
CA LYS A 235 4.27 14.91 16.39
C LYS A 235 4.82 15.56 15.11
N GLN A 236 3.96 16.09 14.24
CA GLN A 236 4.32 16.63 12.91
C GLN A 236 4.93 15.60 11.93
N ASP A 237 4.78 14.30 12.21
CA ASP A 237 5.14 13.26 11.24
C ASP A 237 4.00 13.06 10.24
N LEU A 238 3.91 13.99 9.29
CA LEU A 238 2.82 14.07 8.32
C LEU A 238 2.82 12.92 7.32
N PHE A 239 3.99 12.39 6.97
CA PHE A 239 4.09 11.27 6.04
C PHE A 239 3.51 10.02 6.69
N PHE A 240 3.99 9.71 7.90
CA PHE A 240 3.52 8.54 8.64
C PHE A 240 2.04 8.63 9.01
N ALA A 241 1.56 9.81 9.41
CA ALA A 241 0.14 10.05 9.66
C ALA A 241 -0.72 9.74 8.43
N LEU A 242 -0.32 10.24 7.26
CA LEU A 242 -1.04 10.00 6.01
C LEU A 242 -1.02 8.51 5.64
N GLU A 243 0.12 7.83 5.78
CA GLU A 243 0.23 6.40 5.50
C GLU A 243 -0.73 5.57 6.36
N LYS A 244 -0.79 5.81 7.68
CA LYS A 244 -1.69 5.07 8.57
C LYS A 244 -3.17 5.37 8.29
N TRP A 245 -3.52 6.61 7.96
CA TRP A 245 -4.90 6.93 7.60
C TRP A 245 -5.31 6.34 6.25
N GLN A 246 -4.42 6.32 5.26
CA GLN A 246 -4.67 5.65 3.98
C GLN A 246 -4.79 4.13 4.16
N LYS A 247 -3.98 3.54 5.04
CA LYS A 247 -4.10 2.13 5.43
C LYS A 247 -5.45 1.84 6.08
N ALA A 248 -5.85 2.67 7.04
CA ALA A 248 -7.16 2.54 7.68
C ALA A 248 -8.31 2.60 6.67
N LEU A 249 -8.21 3.48 5.65
CA LEU A 249 -9.20 3.54 4.57
C LEU A 249 -9.25 2.25 3.75
N ARG A 250 -8.09 1.65 3.42
CA ARG A 250 -8.06 0.35 2.73
C ARG A 250 -8.80 -0.73 3.52
N TYR A 251 -8.60 -0.80 4.84
CA TYR A 251 -9.35 -1.74 5.70
C TYR A 251 -10.85 -1.49 5.66
N LEU A 252 -11.28 -0.23 5.64
CA LEU A 252 -12.69 0.10 5.47
C LEU A 252 -13.21 -0.20 4.06
N ASP A 253 -12.36 -0.18 3.03
CA ASP A 253 -12.77 -0.40 1.64
C ASP A 253 -13.10 -1.86 1.32
N ILE A 254 -12.77 -2.81 2.21
CA ILE A 254 -13.32 -4.18 2.16
C ILE A 254 -14.85 -4.13 2.24
N HIS A 255 -15.37 -3.22 3.08
CA HIS A 255 -16.81 -2.99 3.28
C HIS A 255 -17.14 -1.55 2.89
N PRO A 256 -17.20 -1.23 1.58
CA PRO A 256 -17.36 0.15 1.12
C PRO A 256 -18.67 0.78 1.62
N THR A 257 -19.69 -0.05 1.86
CA THR A 257 -20.95 0.32 2.48
C THR A 257 -21.37 -0.72 3.50
N ILE A 258 -21.93 -0.29 4.63
CA ILE A 258 -22.56 -1.17 5.61
C ILE A 258 -24.08 -1.01 5.50
N ASP A 259 -24.80 -2.11 5.35
CA ASP A 259 -26.27 -2.08 5.33
C ASP A 259 -26.80 -1.65 6.72
N PRO A 260 -27.45 -0.48 6.83
CA PRO A 260 -27.96 0.01 8.10
C PRO A 260 -29.12 -0.85 8.64
N THR A 261 -29.78 -1.65 7.81
CA THR A 261 -30.84 -2.57 8.24
C THR A 261 -30.28 -3.77 9.00
N VAL A 262 -29.03 -4.15 8.72
CA VAL A 262 -28.31 -5.22 9.43
C VAL A 262 -27.75 -4.68 10.75
N SER A 263 -27.12 -3.51 10.73
CA SER A 263 -26.68 -2.83 11.95
C SER A 263 -26.53 -1.33 11.73
N ALA A 264 -27.52 -0.57 12.19
CA ALA A 264 -27.51 0.89 12.12
C ALA A 264 -26.32 1.50 12.87
N GLN A 265 -25.95 0.92 14.02
CA GLN A 265 -24.82 1.40 14.82
C GLN A 265 -23.49 1.16 14.09
N LEU A 266 -23.29 -0.04 13.51
CA LEU A 266 -22.08 -0.34 12.76
C LEU A 266 -21.95 0.57 11.54
N ALA A 267 -23.03 0.78 10.79
CA ALA A 267 -23.04 1.67 9.64
C ALA A 267 -22.69 3.11 10.04
N LYS A 268 -23.24 3.60 11.16
CA LYS A 268 -22.92 4.92 11.69
C LYS A 268 -21.45 5.05 12.05
N ASP A 269 -20.88 4.07 12.77
CA ASP A 269 -19.48 4.09 13.20
C ASP A 269 -18.53 4.01 12.00
N TYR A 270 -18.82 3.14 11.02
CA TYR A 270 -18.05 3.03 9.78
C TYR A 270 -17.96 4.36 9.04
N ASN A 271 -19.10 5.02 8.86
CA ASN A 271 -19.18 6.30 8.17
C ASN A 271 -18.48 7.43 8.95
N ALA A 272 -18.56 7.41 10.28
CA ALA A 272 -17.87 8.37 11.13
C ALA A 272 -16.34 8.23 11.03
N ILE A 273 -15.82 7.00 11.13
CA ILE A 273 -14.37 6.73 10.99
C ILE A 273 -13.91 7.10 9.58
N ARG A 274 -14.60 6.63 8.53
CA ARG A 274 -14.27 6.92 7.12
C ARG A 274 -14.21 8.42 6.85
N THR A 275 -15.20 9.18 7.30
CA THR A 275 -15.25 10.64 7.14
C THR A 275 -14.06 11.31 7.83
N ALA A 276 -13.78 10.93 9.08
CA ALA A 276 -12.64 11.48 9.80
C ALA A 276 -11.30 11.19 9.09
N LEU A 277 -11.12 9.96 8.61
CA LEU A 277 -9.92 9.54 7.90
C LEU A 277 -9.72 10.30 6.58
N GLN A 278 -10.76 10.41 5.75
CA GLN A 278 -10.71 11.13 4.47
C GLN A 278 -10.38 12.61 4.68
N LEU A 279 -11.07 13.25 5.63
CA LEU A 279 -10.82 14.63 6.00
C LEU A 279 -9.37 14.80 6.49
N ASN A 280 -8.93 14.01 7.47
CA ASN A 280 -7.57 14.09 8.02
C ASN A 280 -6.51 13.90 6.92
N SER A 281 -6.71 12.90 6.06
CA SER A 281 -5.82 12.60 4.95
C SER A 281 -5.74 13.76 3.95
N ALA A 282 -6.86 14.41 3.62
CA ALA A 282 -6.89 15.58 2.75
C ALA A 282 -6.07 16.75 3.32
N LEU A 283 -6.25 17.06 4.61
CA LEU A 283 -5.48 18.12 5.27
C LEU A 283 -3.98 17.78 5.32
N CYS A 284 -3.65 16.54 5.65
CA CYS A 284 -2.26 16.08 5.73
C CYS A 284 -1.57 16.16 4.37
N ALA A 285 -2.24 15.66 3.33
CA ALA A 285 -1.77 15.69 1.96
C ALA A 285 -1.45 17.10 1.46
N LEU A 286 -2.25 18.10 1.85
CA LEU A 286 -2.00 19.51 1.52
C LEU A 286 -0.82 20.12 2.28
N LYS A 287 -0.51 19.59 3.47
CA LYS A 287 0.56 20.05 4.35
C LYS A 287 1.90 19.34 4.11
N LEU A 288 1.91 18.22 3.38
CA LEU A 288 3.13 17.48 3.07
C LEU A 288 4.17 18.37 2.39
N THR A 289 5.40 18.31 2.90
CA THR A 289 6.57 18.97 2.31
C THR A 289 7.66 17.94 2.04
N PRO A 290 8.50 18.13 1.00
CA PRO A 290 8.47 19.24 0.04
C PRO A 290 7.38 19.11 -1.04
N LYS A 291 6.71 17.94 -1.12
CA LYS A 291 5.80 17.60 -2.22
C LYS A 291 4.36 17.41 -1.71
N PRO A 292 3.53 18.48 -1.68
CA PRO A 292 2.13 18.34 -1.33
C PRO A 292 1.36 17.54 -2.39
N ARG A 293 0.23 16.96 -2.00
CA ARG A 293 -0.62 16.09 -2.85
C ARG A 293 -2.03 16.66 -3.01
N PRO A 294 -2.22 17.81 -3.70
CA PRO A 294 -3.53 18.47 -3.78
C PRO A 294 -4.58 17.66 -4.55
N VAL A 295 -4.21 16.91 -5.59
CA VAL A 295 -5.15 16.04 -6.32
C VAL A 295 -5.75 14.97 -5.39
N PHE A 296 -4.92 14.37 -4.53
CA PHE A 296 -5.40 13.41 -3.53
C PHE A 296 -6.37 14.07 -2.54
N ALA A 297 -6.04 15.27 -2.05
CA ALA A 297 -6.90 16.01 -1.14
C ALA A 297 -8.25 16.39 -1.77
N LEU A 298 -8.25 16.75 -3.06
CA LEU A 298 -9.45 17.03 -3.84
C LEU A 298 -10.37 15.80 -3.88
N HIS A 299 -9.87 14.64 -4.32
CA HIS A 299 -10.67 13.41 -4.39
C HIS A 299 -11.17 12.95 -3.02
N ALA A 300 -10.34 13.07 -1.97
CA ALA A 300 -10.75 12.72 -0.62
C ALA A 300 -11.89 13.61 -0.10
N CYS A 301 -11.90 14.90 -0.46
CA CYS A 301 -12.98 15.81 -0.11
C CYS A 301 -14.23 15.57 -0.95
N ASP A 302 -14.09 15.29 -2.25
CA ASP A 302 -15.21 14.93 -3.13
C ASP A 302 -15.96 13.72 -2.59
N ALA A 303 -15.25 12.65 -2.23
CA ALA A 303 -15.85 11.44 -1.67
C ALA A 303 -16.59 11.68 -0.33
N VAL A 304 -16.21 12.71 0.44
CA VAL A 304 -16.94 13.13 1.64
C VAL A 304 -18.19 13.92 1.27
N ILE A 305 -18.06 14.88 0.35
CA ILE A 305 -19.17 15.74 -0.10
C ILE A 305 -20.24 14.90 -0.80
N GLU A 306 -19.87 14.03 -1.73
CA GLU A 306 -20.81 13.14 -2.43
C GLU A 306 -21.58 12.23 -1.46
N ARG A 307 -20.94 11.82 -0.36
CA ARG A 307 -21.57 10.97 0.64
C ARG A 307 -22.49 11.75 1.59
N LEU A 308 -22.07 12.94 2.03
CA LEU A 308 -22.73 13.69 3.10
C LEU A 308 -23.67 14.82 2.61
N ASP A 309 -23.46 15.32 1.39
CA ASP A 309 -24.27 16.36 0.74
C ASP A 309 -25.25 15.76 -0.29
N SER A 310 -25.43 14.44 -0.27
CA SER A 310 -26.39 13.73 -1.10
C SER A 310 -27.78 13.72 -0.46
N PRO A 311 -28.88 13.69 -1.24
CA PRO A 311 -30.22 13.42 -0.72
C PRO A 311 -30.34 12.14 0.12
N ARG A 312 -29.39 11.21 -0.05
CA ARG A 312 -29.30 9.94 0.71
C ARG A 312 -28.52 10.07 2.03
N ALA A 313 -27.90 11.22 2.32
CA ALA A 313 -27.09 11.42 3.51
C ALA A 313 -27.88 11.26 4.82
N ALA A 314 -29.19 11.51 4.80
CA ALA A 314 -30.08 11.31 5.95
C ALA A 314 -30.10 9.85 6.46
N ALA A 315 -29.89 8.87 5.56
CA ALA A 315 -29.79 7.46 5.92
C ALA A 315 -28.56 7.15 6.78
N LEU A 316 -27.47 7.91 6.62
CA LEU A 316 -26.21 7.74 7.35
C LEU A 316 -26.31 8.21 8.81
N GLN A 317 -27.25 9.10 9.11
CA GLN A 317 -27.43 9.66 10.45
C GLN A 317 -28.38 8.81 11.31
N ASN A 318 -29.42 8.24 10.69
CA ASN A 318 -30.53 7.58 11.39
C ASN A 318 -30.67 6.07 11.08
N GLY A 319 -29.86 5.51 10.17
CA GLY A 319 -29.97 4.10 9.76
C GLY A 319 -31.26 3.75 9.01
N SER A 320 -32.00 4.74 8.51
CA SER A 320 -33.25 4.54 7.77
C SER A 320 -33.02 4.56 6.25
N ALA A 321 -33.76 3.75 5.48
CA ALA A 321 -33.77 3.86 4.03
C ALA A 321 -34.36 5.22 3.60
N ALA A 322 -33.57 6.05 2.92
CA ALA A 322 -34.06 7.29 2.31
C ALA A 322 -34.80 6.97 1.00
N GLY A 323 -35.98 7.57 0.79
CA GLY A 323 -36.72 7.48 -0.47
C GLY A 323 -35.96 8.13 -1.63
N TRP A 324 -36.21 7.68 -2.86
CA TRP A 324 -35.51 8.15 -4.06
C TRP A 324 -35.84 9.60 -4.45
N ASP A 325 -36.89 10.17 -3.85
CA ASP A 325 -37.44 11.49 -4.18
C ASP A 325 -37.03 12.61 -3.20
N SER A 326 -36.03 12.39 -2.33
CA SER A 326 -35.58 13.45 -1.41
C SER A 326 -34.84 14.57 -2.15
N GLU A 327 -35.14 15.82 -1.79
CA GLU A 327 -34.40 16.99 -2.28
C GLU A 327 -32.97 17.02 -1.70
N VAL A 328 -32.03 17.61 -2.44
CA VAL A 328 -30.66 17.85 -1.96
C VAL A 328 -30.75 18.78 -0.74
N PRO A 329 -30.07 18.47 0.38
CA PRO A 329 -30.06 19.34 1.55
C PRO A 329 -29.59 20.75 1.19
N VAL A 330 -30.29 21.78 1.69
CA VAL A 330 -29.85 23.17 1.54
C VAL A 330 -28.67 23.42 2.48
N PRO A 331 -27.52 23.94 1.99
CA PRO A 331 -26.37 24.25 2.85
C PRO A 331 -26.77 25.21 3.97
N SER A 332 -26.65 24.76 5.22
CA SER A 332 -27.07 25.48 6.41
C SER A 332 -26.25 25.06 7.63
N PRO A 333 -26.02 25.94 8.63
CA PRO A 333 -25.35 25.57 9.89
C PRO A 333 -26.13 24.54 10.71
N SER A 334 -27.45 24.43 10.49
CA SER A 334 -28.31 23.45 11.15
C SER A 334 -28.39 22.12 10.40
N ALA A 335 -27.74 21.99 9.24
CA ALA A 335 -27.79 20.78 8.44
C ALA A 335 -27.04 19.63 9.14
N PRO A 336 -27.47 18.37 8.93
CA PRO A 336 -26.65 17.20 9.24
C PRO A 336 -25.23 17.36 8.70
N PHE A 337 -24.24 16.98 9.51
CA PHE A 337 -22.83 16.98 9.11
C PHE A 337 -22.28 18.36 8.68
N ALA A 338 -22.91 19.47 9.05
CA ALA A 338 -22.47 20.82 8.66
C ALA A 338 -20.98 21.06 8.99
N ALA A 339 -20.48 20.55 10.11
CA ALA A 339 -19.07 20.67 10.48
C ALA A 339 -18.12 19.88 9.55
N GLU A 340 -18.49 18.65 9.17
CA GLU A 340 -17.74 17.81 8.24
C GLU A 340 -17.77 18.38 6.83
N LEU A 341 -18.94 18.85 6.37
CA LEU A 341 -19.12 19.48 5.06
C LEU A 341 -18.32 20.79 4.97
N ALA A 342 -18.39 21.66 5.98
CA ALA A 342 -17.56 22.86 6.03
C ALA A 342 -16.06 22.54 5.91
N LYS A 343 -15.58 21.50 6.62
CA LYS A 343 -14.18 21.04 6.52
C LYS A 343 -13.86 20.49 5.13
N ALA A 344 -14.76 19.72 4.52
CA ALA A 344 -14.56 19.11 3.21
C ALA A 344 -14.46 20.18 2.12
N TYR A 345 -15.43 21.10 2.06
CA TYR A 345 -15.42 22.21 1.11
C TYR A 345 -14.20 23.13 1.31
N PHE A 346 -13.87 23.47 2.56
CA PHE A 346 -12.68 24.28 2.84
C PHE A 346 -11.38 23.61 2.37
N ARG A 347 -11.20 22.31 2.67
CA ARG A 347 -9.99 21.57 2.26
C ARG A 347 -9.94 21.35 0.75
N ARG A 348 -11.08 21.15 0.08
CA ARG A 348 -11.16 21.08 -1.39
C ARG A 348 -10.80 22.42 -2.02
N ALA A 349 -11.23 23.55 -1.44
CA ALA A 349 -10.80 24.87 -1.88
C ALA A 349 -9.28 25.04 -1.79
N LEU A 350 -8.65 24.65 -0.67
CA LEU A 350 -7.20 24.69 -0.52
C LEU A 350 -6.48 23.84 -1.58
N ALA A 351 -7.02 22.67 -1.93
CA ALA A 351 -6.51 21.84 -3.01
C ALA A 351 -6.61 22.54 -4.37
N LYS A 352 -7.77 23.11 -4.70
CA LYS A 352 -8.00 23.88 -5.93
C LYS A 352 -7.06 25.09 -6.04
N ILE A 353 -6.78 25.78 -4.94
CA ILE A 353 -5.78 26.87 -4.89
C ILE A 353 -4.39 26.37 -5.29
N GLN A 354 -3.93 25.24 -4.72
CA GLN A 354 -2.64 24.65 -5.10
C GLN A 354 -2.62 24.18 -6.57
N LEU A 355 -3.79 23.82 -7.12
CA LEU A 355 -4.00 23.47 -8.54
C LEU A 355 -4.24 24.69 -9.44
N LYS A 356 -4.16 25.92 -8.91
CA LYS A 356 -4.36 27.19 -9.63
C LYS A 356 -5.79 27.42 -10.15
N ASP A 357 -6.77 26.72 -9.59
CA ASP A 357 -8.20 26.93 -9.81
C ASP A 357 -8.78 27.85 -8.73
N ASP A 358 -8.55 29.15 -8.89
CA ASP A 358 -9.07 30.16 -7.96
C ASP A 358 -10.59 30.32 -8.05
N GLY A 359 -11.19 30.02 -9.22
CA GLY A 359 -12.64 30.13 -9.42
C GLY A 359 -13.38 29.06 -8.64
N GLY A 360 -13.02 27.79 -8.84
CA GLY A 360 -13.61 26.69 -8.09
C GLY A 360 -13.27 26.73 -6.59
N ALA A 361 -12.15 27.34 -6.21
CA ALA A 361 -11.83 27.59 -4.80
C ALA A 361 -12.78 28.62 -4.16
N ASP A 362 -13.11 29.71 -4.86
CA ASP A 362 -14.05 30.71 -4.35
C ASP A 362 -15.47 30.15 -4.18
N GLU A 363 -15.91 29.31 -5.11
CA GLU A 363 -17.18 28.58 -5.03
C GLU A 363 -17.23 27.69 -3.78
N ASP A 364 -16.19 26.87 -3.57
CA ASP A 364 -16.11 25.98 -2.41
C ASP A 364 -16.05 26.75 -1.09
N LEU A 365 -15.31 27.86 -1.02
CA LEU A 365 -15.26 28.71 0.17
C LEU A 365 -16.61 29.38 0.46
N THR A 366 -17.37 29.73 -0.59
CA THR A 366 -18.73 30.25 -0.44
C THR A 366 -19.64 29.21 0.18
N ILE A 367 -19.58 27.97 -0.31
CA ILE A 367 -20.39 26.86 0.23
C ILE A 367 -19.95 26.54 1.67
N ALA A 368 -18.65 26.51 1.94
CA ALA A 368 -18.13 26.26 3.28
C ALA A 368 -18.63 27.30 4.30
N LEU A 369 -18.76 28.58 3.91
CA LEU A 369 -19.35 29.63 4.76
C LEU A 369 -20.86 29.48 4.95
N LYS A 370 -21.59 28.80 4.05
CA LYS A 370 -23.01 28.49 4.30
C LYS A 370 -23.17 27.46 5.43
N TYR A 371 -22.23 26.52 5.53
CA TYR A 371 -22.19 25.54 6.62
C TYR A 371 -21.56 26.09 7.91
N ALA A 372 -20.55 26.97 7.80
CA ALA A 372 -19.86 27.58 8.95
C ALA A 372 -19.69 29.10 8.78
N PRO A 373 -20.76 29.90 8.96
CA PRO A 373 -20.75 31.35 8.66
C PRO A 373 -19.78 32.17 9.50
N GLU A 374 -19.43 31.70 10.70
CA GLU A 374 -18.55 32.42 11.63
C GLU A 374 -17.08 31.95 11.60
N ASP A 375 -16.72 31.03 10.71
CA ASP A 375 -15.35 30.53 10.65
C ASP A 375 -14.39 31.60 10.08
N ALA A 376 -13.52 32.12 10.95
CA ALA A 376 -12.55 33.13 10.60
C ALA A 376 -11.49 32.64 9.59
N GLY A 377 -11.16 31.34 9.60
CA GLY A 377 -10.21 30.74 8.68
C GLY A 377 -10.76 30.72 7.25
N ILE A 378 -12.01 30.30 7.08
CA ILE A 378 -12.68 30.29 5.78
C ILE A 378 -12.84 31.72 5.23
N LYS A 379 -13.29 32.68 6.08
CA LYS A 379 -13.41 34.11 5.70
C LYS A 379 -12.07 34.67 5.21
N LYS A 380 -10.98 34.40 5.94
CA LYS A 380 -9.63 34.86 5.60
C LYS A 380 -9.15 34.31 4.26
N GLU A 381 -9.32 33.00 4.04
CA GLU A 381 -8.88 32.38 2.79
C GLU A 381 -9.69 32.89 1.60
N LYS A 382 -11.01 33.10 1.75
CA LYS A 382 -11.85 33.66 0.70
C LYS A 382 -11.41 35.07 0.30
N ALA A 383 -11.10 35.93 1.28
CA ALA A 383 -10.55 37.26 1.00
C ALA A 383 -9.21 37.18 0.24
N ALA A 384 -8.36 36.21 0.58
CA ALA A 384 -7.08 35.98 -0.09
C ALA A 384 -7.26 35.52 -1.56
N VAL A 385 -8.18 34.58 -1.81
CA VAL A 385 -8.54 34.12 -3.17
C VAL A 385 -9.10 35.27 -4.01
N HIS A 386 -10.00 36.08 -3.45
CA HIS A 386 -10.56 37.24 -4.14
C HIS A 386 -9.46 38.24 -4.52
N THR A 387 -8.60 38.60 -3.57
CA THR A 387 -7.47 39.50 -3.80
C THR A 387 -6.53 38.98 -4.89
N ARG A 388 -6.22 37.67 -4.87
CA ARG A 388 -5.35 37.04 -5.87
C ARG A 388 -5.99 37.03 -7.26
N SER A 389 -7.29 36.74 -7.34
CA SER A 389 -8.06 36.74 -8.58
C SER A 389 -8.11 38.12 -9.23
N GLU A 390 -8.34 39.18 -8.45
CA GLU A 390 -8.34 40.56 -8.95
C GLU A 390 -6.95 41.00 -9.45
N LYS A 391 -5.88 40.63 -8.73
CA LYS A 391 -4.51 40.85 -9.21
C LYS A 391 -4.23 40.14 -10.53
N LYS A 392 -4.70 38.89 -10.69
CA LYS A 392 -4.54 38.10 -11.92
C LYS A 392 -5.29 38.72 -13.10
N LYS A 393 -6.55 39.15 -12.90
CA LYS A 393 -7.34 39.86 -13.92
C LYS A 393 -6.67 41.18 -14.33
N ALA A 394 -6.17 41.96 -13.36
CA ALA A 394 -5.48 43.21 -13.65
C ALA A 394 -4.18 42.99 -14.47
N ALA A 395 -3.40 41.95 -14.12
CA ALA A 395 -2.21 41.57 -14.87
C ALA A 395 -2.53 41.12 -16.29
N GLN A 396 -3.59 40.31 -16.48
CA GLN A 396 -4.06 39.88 -17.79
C GLN A 396 -4.53 41.06 -18.65
N ARG A 397 -5.32 41.99 -18.09
CA ARG A 397 -5.75 43.21 -18.79
C ARG A 397 -4.55 44.05 -19.24
N LYS A 398 -3.53 44.20 -18.39
CA LYS A 398 -2.30 44.91 -18.72
C LYS A 398 -1.49 44.21 -19.81
N ALA A 399 -1.40 42.88 -19.78
CA ALA A 399 -0.71 42.10 -20.81
C ALA A 399 -1.44 42.16 -22.17
N PHE A 400 -2.76 42.01 -22.16
CA PHE A 400 -3.60 42.13 -23.34
C PHE A 400 -3.49 43.54 -23.96
N SER A 401 -3.61 44.59 -23.15
CA SER A 401 -3.45 45.97 -23.62
C SER A 401 -2.10 46.23 -24.31
N LYS A 402 -1.02 45.55 -23.87
CA LYS A 402 0.32 45.67 -24.49
C LYS A 402 0.44 44.93 -25.82
N MET A 403 -0.28 43.83 -26.01
CA MET A 403 -0.26 43.04 -27.25
C MET A 403 -0.97 43.74 -28.42
N PHE A 404 -1.94 44.61 -28.15
CA PHE A 404 -2.70 45.33 -29.17
C PHE A 404 -2.26 46.80 -29.34
N SER A 405 -1.21 47.22 -28.63
CA SER A 405 -0.63 48.56 -28.72
C SER A 405 0.72 48.58 -29.44
N SER A 406 1.08 47.52 -30.15
CA SER A 406 2.32 47.37 -30.94
C SER A 406 2.04 47.33 -32.43
#